data_AF-A0A2E1FMU6-F1
#
_entry.id   AF-A0A2E1FMU6-F1
#
_cell.length_a   1.000
_cell.length_b   1.000
_cell.length_c   1.000
_cell.angle_alpha   90.00
_cell.angle_beta   90.00
_cell.angle_gamma   90.00
#
_symmetry.space_group_name_H-M   'P 1'
#
loop_
_entity.id
_entity.type
_entity.pdbx_description
1 polymer ?
#
loop_
_entity_poly.entity_id
_entity_poly.type
_entity_poly.pdbx_seq_one_letter_code
_entity_poly.pdbx_strand_id
1 'polypeptide(L)'
;MDPITIGTAIGACKAAVSTAKSIQELSHSLQDLWTAEADYNEKKRNKKEPVKATSRMQQIIRRRAREDEDAYGDDTSIANVATDVLAEKENTMALEGLAIEIDRKWGKGTWDKIRYERAKRLKARHEAKRDAALKAKTKELEDKEFLHKIFLESSKGIALIIVITGLIYGLIWAKNNKQVRYPTSNIEIIKIWNLV
;
A
#
# COMPACT_ATOMS: atom_id res chain seq x y z
N MET A 1 8.50 13.29 -12.95
CA MET A 1 7.72 14.00 -13.95
C MET A 1 8.11 15.43 -13.74
N ASP A 2 8.91 15.89 -14.68
CA ASP A 2 9.47 17.23 -14.68
C ASP A 2 8.36 18.20 -15.10
N PRO A 3 8.47 19.52 -14.87
CA PRO A 3 7.48 20.49 -15.34
C PRO A 3 7.15 20.35 -16.84
N ILE A 4 8.08 19.80 -17.63
CA ILE A 4 7.90 19.43 -19.03
C ILE A 4 6.76 18.42 -19.23
N THR A 5 6.58 17.44 -18.33
CA THR A 5 5.51 16.43 -18.41
C THR A 5 4.12 17.04 -18.17
N ILE A 6 4.01 18.02 -17.28
CA ILE A 6 2.74 18.74 -17.09
C ILE A 6 2.44 19.57 -18.34
N GLY A 7 3.45 20.27 -18.88
CA GLY A 7 3.31 21.03 -20.11
C GLY A 7 2.86 20.18 -21.30
N THR A 8 3.42 18.98 -21.47
CA THR A 8 2.98 18.06 -22.53
C THR A 8 1.58 17.52 -22.29
N ALA A 9 1.21 17.21 -21.05
CA ALA A 9 -0.15 16.77 -20.71
C ALA A 9 -1.19 17.89 -20.95
N ILE A 10 -0.86 19.15 -20.61
CA ILE A 10 -1.72 20.31 -20.91
C ILE A 10 -1.82 20.53 -22.42
N GLY A 11 -0.72 20.42 -23.15
CA GLY A 11 -0.71 20.51 -24.62
C GLY A 11 -1.57 19.43 -25.28
N ALA A 12 -1.46 18.19 -24.81
CA ALA A 12 -2.28 17.07 -25.26
C ALA A 12 -3.77 17.29 -24.95
N CYS A 13 -4.09 17.78 -23.74
CA CYS A 13 -5.45 18.15 -23.39
C CYS A 13 -5.98 19.27 -24.28
N LYS A 14 -5.18 20.28 -24.58
CA LYS A 14 -5.57 21.39 -25.45
C LYS A 14 -5.86 20.92 -26.88
N ALA A 15 -5.03 20.03 -27.42
CA ALA A 15 -5.25 19.40 -28.72
C ALA A 15 -6.50 18.50 -28.72
N ALA A 16 -6.76 17.79 -27.63
CA ALA A 16 -8.00 17.04 -27.46
C ALA A 16 -9.20 17.99 -27.35
N VAL A 17 -9.07 19.11 -26.63
CA VAL A 17 -10.12 20.13 -26.46
C VAL A 17 -10.51 20.73 -27.80
N SER A 18 -9.57 21.00 -28.69
CA SER A 18 -9.89 21.55 -30.02
C SER A 18 -10.64 20.54 -30.89
N THR A 19 -10.30 19.25 -30.81
CA THR A 19 -10.83 18.17 -31.67
C THR A 19 -12.10 17.48 -31.14
N ALA A 20 -12.27 17.40 -29.82
CA ALA A 20 -13.34 16.63 -29.18
C ALA A 20 -14.74 17.23 -29.44
N LYS A 21 -15.74 16.41 -29.75
CA LYS A 21 -17.14 16.86 -29.86
C LYS A 21 -17.85 16.84 -28.51
N SER A 22 -17.44 15.95 -27.61
CA SER A 22 -18.03 15.78 -26.28
C SER A 22 -17.00 15.93 -25.17
N ILE A 23 -17.46 16.30 -23.96
CA ILE A 23 -16.60 16.36 -22.76
C ILE A 23 -16.09 14.96 -22.37
N GLN A 24 -16.81 13.90 -22.75
CA GLN A 24 -16.42 12.52 -22.47
C GLN A 24 -15.14 12.12 -23.23
N GLU A 25 -14.96 12.58 -24.46
CA GLU A 25 -13.73 12.37 -25.25
C GLU A 25 -12.50 13.02 -24.61
N LEU A 26 -12.70 14.06 -23.76
CA LEU A 26 -11.63 14.68 -22.98
C LEU A 26 -11.32 13.96 -21.67
N SER A 27 -12.13 12.99 -21.26
CA SER A 27 -12.01 12.40 -19.93
C SER A 27 -10.62 11.79 -19.71
N HIS A 28 -10.06 11.12 -20.72
CA HIS A 28 -8.74 10.50 -20.63
C HIS A 28 -7.63 11.53 -20.57
N SER A 29 -7.65 12.53 -21.47
CA SER A 29 -6.62 13.57 -21.48
C SER A 29 -6.65 14.40 -20.19
N LEU A 30 -7.84 14.79 -19.73
CA LEU A 30 -8.00 15.49 -18.44
C LEU A 30 -7.51 14.64 -17.27
N GLN A 31 -7.78 13.33 -17.29
CA GLN A 31 -7.26 12.40 -16.30
C GLN A 31 -5.73 12.37 -16.29
N ASP A 32 -5.09 12.32 -17.45
CA ASP A 32 -3.63 12.32 -17.59
C ASP A 32 -2.99 13.63 -17.12
N LEU A 33 -3.64 14.78 -17.40
CA LEU A 33 -3.22 16.08 -16.86
C LEU A 33 -3.26 16.09 -15.34
N TRP A 34 -4.35 15.59 -14.76
CA TRP A 34 -4.53 15.60 -13.31
C TRP A 34 -3.65 14.59 -12.58
N THR A 35 -3.29 13.46 -13.19
CA THR A 35 -2.30 12.54 -12.63
C THR A 35 -0.91 13.14 -12.71
N ALA A 36 -0.55 13.76 -13.84
CA ALA A 36 0.72 14.49 -13.97
C ALA A 36 0.84 15.64 -12.94
N GLU A 37 -0.25 16.37 -12.70
CA GLU A 37 -0.32 17.42 -11.67
C GLU A 37 -0.18 16.85 -10.24
N ALA A 38 -0.84 15.72 -9.95
CA ALA A 38 -0.72 15.04 -8.66
C ALA A 38 0.70 14.53 -8.39
N ASP A 39 1.30 13.88 -9.37
CA ASP A 39 2.67 13.34 -9.30
C ASP A 39 3.71 14.45 -9.13
N TYR A 40 3.54 15.58 -9.82
CA TYR A 40 4.40 16.75 -9.65
C TYR A 40 4.29 17.33 -8.24
N ASN A 41 3.07 17.50 -7.73
CA ASN A 41 2.83 18.01 -6.38
C ASN A 41 3.37 17.06 -5.29
N GLU A 42 3.28 15.75 -5.50
CA GLU A 42 3.87 14.75 -4.60
C GLU A 42 5.40 14.82 -4.60
N LYS A 43 6.03 14.95 -5.78
CA LYS A 43 7.48 15.13 -5.89
C LYS A 43 7.97 16.43 -5.28
N LYS A 44 7.22 17.52 -5.40
CA LYS A 44 7.51 18.80 -4.72
C LYS A 44 7.47 18.65 -3.20
N ARG A 45 6.50 17.91 -2.66
CA ARG A 45 6.36 17.65 -1.21
C ARG A 45 7.46 16.75 -0.66
N ASN A 46 7.89 15.76 -1.45
CA ASN A 46 8.84 14.74 -1.03
C ASN A 46 10.30 15.05 -1.42
N LYS A 47 10.57 16.19 -2.08
CA LYS A 47 11.93 16.61 -2.43
C LYS A 47 12.74 16.86 -1.15
N LYS A 48 13.77 16.03 -0.96
CA LYS A 48 14.86 16.21 0.03
C LYS A 48 16.24 16.22 -0.64
N GLU A 49 16.28 16.17 -1.98
CA GLU A 49 17.52 16.02 -2.71
C GLU A 49 17.67 17.05 -3.82
N PRO A 50 18.89 17.59 -3.99
CA PRO A 50 19.17 18.60 -4.97
C PRO A 50 19.18 18.04 -6.39
N VAL A 51 18.34 18.62 -7.24
CA VAL A 51 18.37 18.34 -8.68
C VAL A 51 19.56 19.08 -9.28
N LYS A 52 20.52 18.36 -9.89
CA LYS A 52 21.58 18.98 -10.70
C LYS A 52 20.97 19.90 -11.75
N ALA A 53 21.30 21.19 -11.70
CA ALA A 53 20.79 22.17 -12.64
C ALA A 53 21.20 21.82 -14.07
N THR A 54 20.21 21.47 -14.87
CA THR A 54 20.39 21.07 -16.27
C THR A 54 19.89 22.13 -17.25
N SER A 55 19.12 23.13 -16.79
CA SER A 55 18.58 24.18 -17.66
C SER A 55 19.53 25.36 -17.84
N ARG A 56 19.70 25.84 -19.09
CA ARG A 56 20.47 27.07 -19.41
C ARG A 56 19.98 28.29 -18.63
N MET A 57 18.68 28.37 -18.32
CA MET A 57 18.12 29.46 -17.52
C MET A 57 18.59 29.40 -16.07
N GLN A 58 18.66 28.19 -15.47
CA GLN A 58 19.21 28.00 -14.12
C GLN A 58 20.67 28.44 -14.06
N GLN A 59 21.46 28.16 -15.10
CA GLN A 59 22.86 28.60 -15.18
C GLN A 59 22.99 30.13 -15.21
N ILE A 60 22.12 30.83 -15.94
CA ILE A 60 22.12 32.30 -16.02
C ILE A 60 21.71 32.93 -14.69
N ILE A 61 20.68 32.39 -14.04
CA ILE A 61 20.19 32.92 -12.75
C ILE A 61 21.24 32.69 -11.66
N ARG A 62 21.89 31.52 -11.62
CA ARG A 62 23.01 31.23 -10.71
C ARG A 62 24.17 32.21 -10.87
N ARG A 63 24.58 32.46 -12.11
CA ARG A 63 25.64 33.44 -12.42
C ARG A 63 25.25 34.85 -11.97
N ARG A 64 23.96 35.23 -12.03
CA ARG A 64 23.47 36.53 -11.52
C ARG A 64 23.34 36.56 -10.00
N ALA A 65 23.00 35.43 -9.38
CA ALA A 65 22.81 35.31 -7.92
C ALA A 65 24.13 35.23 -7.14
N ARG A 66 25.29 35.10 -7.83
CA ARG A 66 26.62 34.93 -7.22
C ARG A 66 26.66 33.76 -6.21
N GLU A 67 25.94 32.68 -6.52
CA GLU A 67 26.01 31.44 -5.75
C GLU A 67 27.29 30.71 -6.15
N ASP A 68 28.19 30.48 -5.20
CA ASP A 68 29.46 29.77 -5.41
C ASP A 68 29.22 28.31 -5.85
N GLU A 69 30.17 27.74 -6.60
CA GLU A 69 30.11 26.34 -7.07
C GLU A 69 29.94 25.32 -5.93
N ASP A 70 30.27 25.72 -4.70
CA ASP A 70 30.22 24.93 -3.46
C ASP A 70 28.80 24.81 -2.88
N ALA A 71 27.84 25.65 -3.33
CA ALA A 71 26.42 25.49 -3.06
C ALA A 71 25.79 24.38 -3.92
N TYR A 72 26.57 23.32 -4.19
CA TYR A 72 26.19 22.14 -4.96
C TYR A 72 25.24 21.27 -4.16
N GLY A 73 24.03 21.78 -3.96
CA GLY A 73 22.94 20.97 -3.44
C GLY A 73 21.97 21.66 -2.50
N ASP A 74 22.03 22.98 -2.37
CA ASP A 74 21.07 23.68 -1.52
C ASP A 74 19.76 23.93 -2.29
N ASP A 75 18.70 23.26 -1.86
CA ASP A 75 17.33 23.48 -2.34
C ASP A 75 16.83 24.91 -2.02
N THR A 76 17.57 25.68 -1.21
CA THR A 76 17.27 27.08 -0.88
C THR A 76 17.99 28.11 -1.77
N SER A 77 18.82 27.66 -2.71
CA SER A 77 19.43 28.53 -3.72
C SER A 77 18.33 29.36 -4.43
N ILE A 78 18.53 30.69 -4.47
CA ILE A 78 17.61 31.67 -5.06
C ILE A 78 17.35 31.29 -6.52
N ALA A 79 18.36 30.76 -7.20
CA ALA A 79 18.22 30.31 -8.58
C ALA A 79 17.28 29.11 -8.72
N ASN A 80 17.36 28.12 -7.82
CA ASN A 80 16.48 26.94 -7.84
C ASN A 80 15.04 27.35 -7.53
N VAL A 81 14.83 28.14 -6.46
CA VAL A 81 13.52 28.67 -6.08
C VAL A 81 12.90 29.50 -7.20
N ALA A 82 13.66 30.38 -7.86
CA ALA A 82 13.17 31.19 -8.97
C ALA A 82 12.72 30.32 -10.15
N THR A 83 13.44 29.24 -10.47
CA THR A 83 13.03 28.36 -11.57
C THR A 83 11.82 27.50 -11.23
N ASP A 84 11.69 27.06 -9.99
CA ASP A 84 10.52 26.30 -9.53
C ASP A 84 9.26 27.20 -9.54
N VAL A 85 9.38 28.44 -9.05
CA VAL A 85 8.28 29.43 -9.10
C VAL A 85 7.91 29.78 -10.53
N LEU A 86 8.89 29.95 -11.43
CA LEU A 86 8.62 30.24 -12.84
C LEU A 86 7.88 29.09 -13.51
N ALA A 87 8.34 27.85 -13.32
CA ALA A 87 7.68 26.67 -13.88
C ALA A 87 6.26 26.48 -13.33
N GLU A 88 6.05 26.75 -12.03
CA GLU A 88 4.72 26.75 -11.43
C GLU A 88 3.81 27.79 -12.07
N LYS A 89 4.30 29.02 -12.27
CA LYS A 89 3.56 30.08 -12.94
C LYS A 89 3.20 29.73 -14.38
N GLU A 90 4.14 29.20 -15.15
CA GLU A 90 3.88 28.73 -16.52
C GLU A 90 2.78 27.67 -16.57
N ASN A 91 2.83 26.69 -15.67
CA ASN A 91 1.80 25.65 -15.58
C ASN A 91 0.44 26.22 -15.18
N THR A 92 0.38 27.16 -14.23
CA THR A 92 -0.89 27.81 -13.84
C THR A 92 -1.51 28.57 -14.99
N MET A 93 -0.73 29.36 -15.75
CA MET A 93 -1.22 30.09 -16.91
C MET A 93 -1.70 29.14 -18.01
N ALA A 94 -1.01 28.02 -18.23
CA ALA A 94 -1.39 27.02 -19.21
C ALA A 94 -2.72 26.32 -18.82
N LEU A 95 -2.92 26.03 -17.53
CA LEU A 95 -4.18 25.49 -17.01
C LEU A 95 -5.34 26.49 -17.10
N GLU A 96 -5.09 27.77 -16.81
CA GLU A 96 -6.08 28.83 -16.96
C GLU A 96 -6.47 29.02 -18.43
N GLY A 97 -5.50 28.99 -19.36
CA GLY A 97 -5.77 29.02 -20.79
C GLY A 97 -6.64 27.85 -21.25
N LEU A 98 -6.37 26.65 -20.76
CA LEU A 98 -7.19 25.46 -21.02
C LEU A 98 -8.60 25.58 -20.43
N ALA A 99 -8.72 26.14 -19.22
CA ALA A 99 -10.01 26.42 -18.60
C ALA A 99 -10.86 27.37 -19.44
N ILE A 100 -10.27 28.47 -19.92
CA ILE A 100 -10.92 29.44 -20.80
C ILE A 100 -11.35 28.78 -22.11
N GLU A 101 -10.52 27.92 -22.69
CA GLU A 101 -10.85 27.24 -23.94
C GLU A 101 -11.99 26.23 -23.79
N ILE A 102 -12.01 25.49 -22.67
CA ILE A 102 -13.12 24.61 -22.31
C ILE A 102 -14.40 25.42 -22.13
N ASP A 103 -14.35 26.50 -21.34
CA ASP A 103 -15.51 27.34 -21.11
C ASP A 103 -16.00 28.04 -22.39
N ARG A 104 -15.09 28.40 -23.29
CA ARG A 104 -15.44 28.96 -24.61
C ARG A 104 -16.18 27.95 -25.48
N LYS A 105 -15.81 26.67 -25.42
CA LYS A 105 -16.38 25.61 -26.27
C LYS A 105 -17.66 25.01 -25.71
N TRP A 106 -17.76 24.83 -24.39
CA TRP A 106 -18.90 24.16 -23.74
C TRP A 106 -19.77 25.08 -22.88
N GLY A 107 -19.41 26.36 -22.75
CA GLY A 107 -20.14 27.37 -21.98
C GLY A 107 -19.46 27.69 -20.65
N LYS A 108 -19.71 28.92 -20.18
CA LYS A 108 -19.07 29.48 -18.97
C LYS A 108 -19.29 28.60 -17.74
N GLY A 109 -18.22 28.33 -16.98
CA GLY A 109 -18.26 27.56 -15.75
C GLY A 109 -18.34 26.05 -15.95
N THR A 110 -18.07 25.54 -17.16
CA THR A 110 -17.97 24.10 -17.42
C THR A 110 -16.74 23.53 -16.73
N TRP A 111 -15.61 24.24 -16.80
CA TRP A 111 -14.39 23.87 -16.11
C TRP A 111 -14.58 23.74 -14.59
N ASP A 112 -15.28 24.70 -13.98
CA ASP A 112 -15.53 24.71 -12.53
C ASP A 112 -16.42 23.55 -12.10
N LYS A 113 -17.45 23.22 -12.88
CA LYS A 113 -18.30 22.04 -12.63
C LYS A 113 -17.50 20.75 -12.69
N ILE A 114 -16.59 20.61 -13.66
CA ILE A 114 -15.71 19.45 -13.79
C ILE A 114 -14.82 19.33 -12.55
N ARG A 115 -14.21 20.43 -12.09
CA ARG A 115 -13.40 20.42 -10.87
C ARG A 115 -14.21 20.07 -9.63
N TYR A 116 -15.41 20.65 -9.49
CA TYR A 116 -16.29 20.41 -8.35
C TYR A 116 -16.69 18.93 -8.23
N GLU A 117 -17.16 18.32 -9.33
CA GLU A 117 -17.52 16.91 -9.37
C GLU A 117 -16.32 16.00 -9.11
N ARG A 118 -15.15 16.34 -9.67
CA ARG A 118 -13.91 15.61 -9.38
C ARG A 118 -13.55 15.69 -7.90
N ALA A 119 -13.59 16.88 -7.31
CA ALA A 119 -13.29 17.07 -5.89
C ALA A 119 -14.25 16.28 -4.99
N LYS A 120 -15.55 16.27 -5.33
CA LYS A 120 -16.56 15.48 -4.63
C LYS A 120 -16.27 13.98 -4.72
N ARG A 121 -16.00 13.46 -5.92
CA ARG A 121 -15.66 12.04 -6.13
C ARG A 121 -14.35 11.64 -5.44
N LEU A 122 -13.37 12.54 -5.41
CA LEU A 122 -12.09 12.30 -4.76
C LEU A 122 -12.25 12.22 -3.24
N LYS A 123 -13.01 13.15 -2.62
CA LYS A 123 -13.34 13.11 -1.19
C LYS A 123 -14.05 11.80 -0.81
N ALA A 124 -15.09 11.42 -1.55
CA ALA A 124 -15.80 10.17 -1.33
C ALA A 124 -14.89 8.93 -1.43
N ARG A 125 -13.95 8.91 -2.40
CA ARG A 125 -12.95 7.84 -2.51
C ARG A 125 -11.97 7.83 -1.34
N HIS A 126 -11.54 8.97 -0.85
CA HIS A 126 -10.65 9.06 0.31
C HIS A 126 -11.33 8.61 1.60
N GLU A 127 -12.58 9.01 1.81
CA GLU A 127 -13.41 8.57 2.94
C GLU A 127 -13.63 7.06 2.90
N ALA A 128 -14.06 6.52 1.75
CA ALA A 128 -14.21 5.07 1.58
C ALA A 128 -12.91 4.29 1.80
N LYS A 129 -11.75 4.83 1.36
CA LYS A 129 -10.44 4.21 1.63
C LYS A 129 -10.08 4.26 3.12
N ARG A 130 -10.38 5.35 3.81
CA ARG A 130 -10.17 5.47 5.26
C ARG A 130 -11.04 4.47 6.01
N ASP A 131 -12.33 4.38 5.67
CA ASP A 131 -13.26 3.43 6.30
C ASP A 131 -12.87 1.98 6.02
N ALA A 132 -12.44 1.67 4.80
CA ALA A 132 -11.94 0.34 4.45
C ALA A 132 -10.66 0.00 5.23
N ALA A 133 -9.74 0.95 5.38
CA ALA A 133 -8.52 0.76 6.17
C ALA A 133 -8.82 0.56 7.66
N LEU A 134 -9.80 1.28 8.21
CA LEU A 134 -10.24 1.10 9.60
C LEU A 134 -10.88 -0.29 9.78
N LYS A 135 -11.80 -0.69 8.88
CA LYS A 135 -12.43 -2.01 8.90
C LYS A 135 -11.44 -3.16 8.72
N ALA A 136 -10.39 -2.97 7.91
CA ALA A 136 -9.32 -3.96 7.77
C ALA A 136 -8.58 -4.14 9.11
N LYS A 137 -8.23 -3.03 9.78
CA LYS A 137 -7.57 -3.08 11.10
C LYS A 137 -8.43 -3.72 12.18
N THR A 138 -9.74 -3.44 12.22
CA THR A 138 -10.63 -4.07 13.22
C THR A 138 -10.79 -5.56 12.95
N LYS A 139 -10.95 -5.96 11.69
CA LYS A 139 -11.01 -7.38 11.31
C LYS A 139 -9.72 -8.13 11.66
N GLU A 140 -8.55 -7.53 11.45
CA GLU A 140 -7.29 -8.16 11.85
C GLU A 140 -7.16 -8.40 13.36
N LEU A 141 -7.79 -7.56 14.19
CA LEU A 141 -7.82 -7.75 15.64
C LEU A 141 -8.85 -8.81 16.03
N GLU A 142 -10.06 -8.74 15.46
CA GLU A 142 -11.13 -9.71 15.66
C GLU A 142 -10.72 -11.12 15.21
N ASP A 143 -10.01 -11.25 14.09
CA ASP A 143 -9.50 -12.51 13.56
C ASP A 143 -8.46 -13.12 14.52
N LYS A 144 -7.59 -12.30 15.14
CA LYS A 144 -6.63 -12.77 16.14
C LYS A 144 -7.34 -13.27 17.40
N GLU A 145 -8.36 -12.56 17.86
CA GLU A 145 -9.16 -12.97 19.02
C GLU A 145 -9.95 -14.26 18.74
N PHE A 146 -10.52 -14.37 17.53
CA PHE A 146 -11.25 -15.56 17.08
C PHE A 146 -10.33 -16.78 16.97
N LEU A 147 -9.14 -16.64 16.38
CA LEU A 147 -8.14 -17.70 16.31
C LEU A 147 -7.63 -18.10 17.70
N HIS A 148 -7.42 -17.15 18.60
CA HIS A 148 -7.00 -17.46 19.97
C HIS A 148 -8.07 -18.25 20.72
N LYS A 149 -9.35 -17.86 20.58
CA LYS A 149 -10.49 -18.56 21.19
C LYS A 149 -10.64 -19.98 20.63
N ILE A 150 -10.56 -20.14 19.30
CA ILE A 150 -10.62 -21.45 18.64
C ILE A 150 -9.45 -22.34 19.04
N PHE A 151 -8.25 -21.81 19.10
CA PHE A 151 -7.06 -22.57 19.49
C PHE A 151 -7.18 -23.06 20.94
N LEU A 152 -7.63 -22.18 21.85
CA LEU A 152 -7.82 -22.53 23.26
C LEU A 152 -8.91 -23.61 23.42
N GLU A 153 -10.02 -23.52 22.69
CA GLU A 153 -11.10 -24.49 22.75
C GLU A 153 -10.72 -25.83 22.10
N SER A 154 -10.03 -25.79 20.95
CA SER A 154 -9.47 -26.97 20.28
C SER A 154 -8.41 -27.68 21.13
N SER A 155 -7.58 -26.93 21.85
CA SER A 155 -6.51 -27.50 22.68
C SER A 155 -7.05 -28.37 23.83
N LYS A 156 -8.21 -28.02 24.41
CA LYS A 156 -8.88 -28.83 25.43
C LYS A 156 -9.36 -30.17 24.88
N GLY A 157 -9.89 -30.17 23.65
CA GLY A 157 -10.32 -31.39 22.96
C GLY A 157 -9.12 -32.32 22.68
N ILE A 158 -8.02 -31.77 22.18
CA ILE A 158 -6.79 -32.54 21.89
C ILE A 158 -6.18 -33.12 23.18
N ALA A 159 -6.14 -32.34 24.27
CA ALA A 159 -5.63 -32.82 25.55
C ALA A 159 -6.43 -34.01 26.11
N LEU A 160 -7.76 -33.97 26.00
CA LEU A 160 -8.62 -35.08 26.42
C LEU A 160 -8.33 -36.35 25.61
N ILE A 161 -8.19 -36.21 24.28
CA ILE A 161 -7.88 -37.33 23.40
C ILE A 161 -6.54 -37.96 23.82
N ILE A 162 -5.49 -37.16 23.99
CA ILE A 162 -4.15 -37.65 24.39
C ILE A 162 -4.20 -38.40 25.73
N VAL A 163 -4.95 -37.91 26.71
CA VAL A 163 -5.11 -38.59 28.01
C VAL A 163 -5.78 -39.95 27.83
N ILE A 164 -6.84 -40.04 27.02
CA ILE A 164 -7.56 -41.29 26.75
C ILE A 164 -6.65 -42.28 26.00
N THR A 165 -5.94 -41.85 24.96
CA THR A 165 -5.01 -42.74 24.23
C THR A 165 -3.85 -43.18 25.11
N GLY A 166 -3.31 -42.29 25.94
CA GLY A 166 -2.25 -42.61 26.90
C GLY A 166 -2.67 -43.65 27.93
N LEU A 167 -3.90 -43.57 28.44
CA LEU A 167 -4.46 -44.57 29.36
C LEU A 167 -4.64 -45.93 28.67
N ILE A 168 -5.18 -45.96 27.45
CA ILE A 168 -5.35 -47.20 26.67
C ILE A 168 -4.00 -47.85 26.39
N TYR A 169 -3.01 -47.07 25.95
CA TYR A 169 -1.66 -47.56 25.68
C TYR A 169 -0.98 -48.09 26.96
N GLY A 170 -1.11 -47.36 28.08
CA GLY A 170 -0.58 -47.78 29.38
C GLY A 170 -1.19 -49.10 29.87
N LEU A 171 -2.50 -49.30 29.68
CA LEU A 171 -3.18 -50.55 30.02
C LEU A 171 -2.71 -51.72 29.15
N ILE A 172 -2.51 -51.49 27.84
CA ILE A 172 -1.98 -52.52 26.92
C ILE A 172 -0.54 -52.88 27.29
N TRP A 173 0.31 -51.90 27.57
CA TRP A 173 1.70 -52.11 27.99
C TRP A 173 1.79 -52.85 29.33
N ALA A 174 0.99 -52.46 30.33
CA ALA A 174 0.94 -53.12 31.63
C ALA A 174 0.45 -54.57 31.55
N LYS A 175 -0.50 -54.86 30.64
CA LYS A 175 -0.96 -56.24 30.34
C LYS A 175 0.13 -57.07 29.67
N ASN A 176 0.87 -56.49 28.71
CA ASN A 176 1.92 -57.19 27.98
C ASN A 176 3.13 -57.53 28.87
N ASN A 177 3.50 -56.64 29.80
CA ASN A 177 4.61 -56.87 30.75
C ASN A 177 4.33 -57.94 31.82
N LYS A 178 3.07 -58.33 32.06
CA LYS A 178 2.73 -59.41 33.01
C LYS A 178 2.89 -60.82 32.42
N GLN A 179 2.87 -60.97 31.09
CA GLN A 179 2.97 -62.27 30.42
C GLN A 179 4.42 -62.82 30.36
N VAL A 180 5.44 -61.98 30.55
CA VAL A 180 6.87 -62.36 30.40
C VAL A 180 7.49 -62.87 31.72
N ARG A 181 6.70 -63.08 32.79
CA ARG A 181 7.20 -63.42 34.13
C ARG A 181 6.72 -64.78 34.67
N TYR A 182 6.73 -65.81 33.82
CA TYR A 182 6.67 -67.21 34.27
C TYR A 182 7.93 -67.95 33.80
N PRO A 183 8.94 -68.14 34.66
CA PRO A 183 9.95 -69.15 34.41
C PRO A 183 9.32 -70.54 34.63
N THR A 184 9.15 -71.31 33.55
CA THR A 184 9.01 -72.77 33.66
C THR A 184 10.36 -73.34 34.09
N SER A 185 10.51 -73.65 35.37
CA SER A 185 11.58 -74.51 35.87
C SER A 185 10.99 -75.62 36.74
N ASN A 186 11.15 -76.84 36.22
CA ASN A 186 10.90 -78.14 36.83
C ASN A 186 11.16 -78.22 38.34
N ILE A 187 10.24 -78.87 39.07
CA ILE A 187 10.57 -79.67 40.25
C ILE A 187 9.70 -80.93 40.21
N GLU A 188 10.25 -81.99 39.59
CA GLU A 188 10.09 -83.33 40.15
C GLU A 188 10.58 -83.29 41.61
N ILE A 189 9.79 -83.76 42.57
CA ILE A 189 10.16 -84.33 43.88
C ILE A 189 8.85 -84.41 44.71
N ILE A 190 8.65 -85.55 45.41
CA ILE A 190 7.48 -85.97 46.23
C ILE A 190 6.46 -86.86 45.48
N LYS A 191 6.92 -88.06 45.08
CA LYS A 191 6.12 -89.29 45.06
C LYS A 191 6.89 -90.46 45.69
N ILE A 192 7.46 -90.21 46.86
CA ILE A 192 7.92 -91.27 47.77
C ILE A 192 7.22 -91.02 49.09
N TRP A 193 6.69 -92.11 49.68
CA TRP A 193 5.93 -92.21 50.94
C TRP A 193 4.42 -91.92 50.89
N ASN A 194 3.62 -92.93 50.54
CA ASN A 194 2.76 -93.55 51.55
C ASN A 194 2.34 -94.97 51.14
N LEU A 195 2.83 -95.94 51.91
CA LEU A 195 2.46 -97.34 51.88
C LEU A 195 1.96 -97.66 53.29
N VAL A 196 0.63 -97.65 53.45
CA VAL A 196 -0.17 -98.40 54.42
C VAL A 196 -1.48 -98.74 53.71
#